data_AF-A0A7J6NP10-F1
#
_entry.id   AF-A0A7J6NP10-F1
#
_cell.length_a   1.000
_cell.length_b   1.000
_cell.length_c   1.000
_cell.angle_alpha   90.00
_cell.angle_beta   90.00
_cell.angle_gamma   90.00
#
_symmetry.space_group_name_H-M   'P 1'
#
loop_
_entity.id
_entity.type
_entity.pdbx_description
1 polymer ?
#
loop_
_entity_poly.entity_id
_entity_poly.type
_entity_poly.pdbx_seq_one_letter_code
_entity_poly.pdbx_strand_id
1 'polypeptide(L)'
;MIYVDDVAWITTRESSVSMMVRILLVQATLGLSIAYEKLRITTRPHSLGYEWDVSESTVYLPVEKRTKLMDELQVMLTSGSSKIPVALLERVTGRLTWATQIAPMYSSDLNPFYGLQAVARKHNLFKVSLGPKVLTSASLFYDLLKIPDMAATTASQLLGWGVPDESGTVVVSDASLFGIGGVIFDLEGGPSADLTPQALTWFSVAYHDVPSIQDLVPWTTATRESEIGPLELLACIIGVVHALRRGARMITVLSDNAATVACMNRKRARSQRMNDTMRKLRKVWPQLGYTVVAEHIKGITNGLADVLSRSTSGTADDLMCGLGQRFDPSSLIRELVNLTL
;
A
#
# COMPACT_ATOMS: atom_id res chain seq x y z
N MET A 1 -11.76 4.64 -19.28
CA MET A 1 -10.30 4.70 -19.07
C MET A 1 -9.63 4.77 -20.42
N ILE A 2 -8.71 5.71 -20.62
CA ILE A 2 -7.87 5.80 -21.82
C ILE A 2 -6.43 5.68 -21.33
N TYR A 3 -5.68 4.71 -21.84
CA TYR A 3 -4.27 4.53 -21.52
C TYR A 3 -3.48 4.27 -22.79
N VAL A 4 -2.71 5.27 -23.23
CA VAL A 4 -1.94 5.23 -24.47
C VAL A 4 -2.84 4.84 -25.66
N ASP A 5 -2.78 3.59 -26.12
CA ASP A 5 -3.53 3.02 -27.24
C ASP A 5 -4.75 2.20 -26.81
N ASP A 6 -4.85 1.83 -25.54
CA ASP A 6 -5.96 1.06 -24.99
C ASP A 6 -7.09 1.98 -24.51
N VAL A 7 -8.31 1.68 -24.96
CA VAL A 7 -9.52 2.33 -24.42
C VAL A 7 -10.49 1.30 -23.86
N ALA A 8 -10.88 1.51 -22.61
CA ALA A 8 -11.77 0.61 -21.88
C ALA A 8 -12.93 1.38 -21.25
N TRP A 9 -14.12 0.77 -21.31
CA TRP A 9 -15.33 1.26 -20.65
C TRP A 9 -15.96 0.13 -19.85
N ILE A 10 -16.42 0.46 -18.64
CA ILE A 10 -17.19 -0.43 -17.79
C ILE A 10 -18.63 0.07 -17.85
N THR A 11 -19.57 -0.84 -18.11
CA THR A 11 -21.00 -0.53 -18.22
C THR A 11 -21.81 -1.77 -17.86
N THR A 12 -23.13 -1.60 -17.69
CA THR A 12 -24.02 -2.72 -17.43
C THR A 12 -24.14 -3.60 -18.67
N ARG A 13 -24.45 -4.89 -18.46
CA ARG A 13 -24.62 -5.85 -19.55
C ARG A 13 -25.64 -5.37 -20.58
N GLU A 14 -26.76 -4.81 -20.11
CA GLU A 14 -27.85 -4.28 -20.93
C GLU A 14 -27.42 -3.12 -21.83
N SER A 15 -26.49 -2.28 -21.35
CA SER A 15 -26.01 -1.10 -22.09
C SER A 15 -24.76 -1.36 -22.94
N SER A 16 -24.11 -2.51 -22.78
CA SER A 16 -22.80 -2.81 -23.36
C SER A 16 -22.71 -2.62 -24.88
N VAL A 17 -23.67 -3.17 -25.63
CA VAL A 17 -23.69 -3.08 -27.11
C VAL A 17 -23.95 -1.65 -27.57
N SER A 18 -24.93 -0.96 -26.97
CA SER A 18 -25.26 0.43 -27.28
C SER A 18 -24.07 1.35 -27.01
N MET A 19 -23.40 1.18 -25.87
CA MET A 19 -22.21 1.94 -25.51
C MET A 19 -21.08 1.71 -26.51
N MET A 20 -20.80 0.45 -26.86
CA MET A 20 -19.79 0.09 -27.86
C MET A 20 -20.06 0.79 -29.20
N VAL A 21 -21.29 0.74 -29.72
CA VAL A 21 -21.63 1.40 -30.99
C VAL A 21 -21.41 2.90 -30.92
N ARG A 22 -21.83 3.56 -29.83
CA ARG A 22 -21.59 5.00 -29.63
C ARG A 22 -20.10 5.34 -29.64
N ILE A 23 -19.29 4.54 -28.96
CA ILE A 23 -17.84 4.70 -28.92
C ILE A 23 -17.24 4.56 -30.33
N LEU A 24 -17.62 3.50 -31.06
CA LEU A 24 -17.12 3.26 -32.41
C LEU A 24 -17.49 4.39 -33.36
N LEU A 25 -18.73 4.91 -33.26
CA LEU A 25 -19.16 6.07 -34.03
C LEU A 25 -18.32 7.31 -33.70
N VAL A 26 -18.09 7.59 -32.41
CA VAL A 26 -17.21 8.71 -32.01
C VAL A 26 -15.80 8.54 -32.56
N GLN A 27 -15.19 7.37 -32.41
CA GLN A 27 -13.84 7.10 -32.94
C GLN A 27 -13.77 7.24 -34.47
N ALA A 28 -14.78 6.73 -35.19
CA ALA A 28 -14.89 6.87 -36.63
C ALA A 28 -15.06 8.34 -37.06
N THR A 29 -15.89 9.11 -36.36
CA THR A 29 -16.07 10.55 -36.65
C THR A 29 -14.80 11.37 -36.40
N LEU A 30 -13.94 10.92 -35.49
CA LEU A 30 -12.64 11.52 -35.23
C LEU A 30 -11.55 11.05 -36.20
N GLY A 31 -11.87 10.16 -37.15
CA GLY A 31 -10.91 9.62 -38.12
C GLY A 31 -9.90 8.65 -37.50
N LEU A 32 -10.18 8.07 -36.33
CA LEU A 32 -9.31 7.10 -35.68
C LEU A 32 -9.43 5.73 -36.36
N SER A 33 -8.30 5.09 -36.64
CA SER A 33 -8.26 3.73 -37.17
C SER A 33 -8.59 2.72 -36.06
N ILE A 34 -9.66 1.94 -36.26
CA ILE A 34 -10.15 0.98 -35.27
C ILE A 34 -9.76 -0.44 -35.71
N ALA A 35 -9.00 -1.13 -34.88
CA ALA A 35 -8.67 -2.54 -35.04
C ALA A 35 -9.82 -3.41 -34.51
N TYR A 36 -10.85 -3.65 -35.33
CA TYR A 36 -12.06 -4.38 -34.94
C TYR A 36 -11.77 -5.79 -34.40
N GLU A 37 -10.73 -6.45 -34.91
CA GLU A 37 -10.28 -7.77 -34.46
C GLU A 37 -9.76 -7.78 -33.02
N LYS A 38 -9.46 -6.62 -32.44
CA LYS A 38 -9.07 -6.45 -31.03
C LYS A 38 -10.24 -6.04 -30.14
N LEU A 39 -11.40 -5.71 -30.70
CA LEU A 39 -12.57 -5.33 -29.92
C LEU A 39 -13.08 -6.51 -29.09
N ARG A 40 -13.32 -6.29 -27.80
CA ARG A 40 -13.82 -7.31 -26.87
C ARG A 40 -14.93 -6.73 -26.00
N ILE A 41 -16.01 -7.48 -25.84
CA ILE A 41 -17.04 -7.25 -24.80
C ILE A 41 -17.02 -8.49 -23.92
N THR A 42 -16.64 -8.34 -22.66
CA THR A 42 -16.50 -9.44 -21.71
C THR A 42 -16.59 -8.92 -20.28
N THR A 43 -16.96 -9.78 -19.34
CA THR A 43 -16.88 -9.50 -17.91
C THR A 43 -15.46 -9.67 -17.37
N ARG A 44 -14.57 -10.31 -18.15
CA ARG A 44 -13.15 -10.49 -17.83
C ARG A 44 -12.20 -9.92 -18.88
N PRO A 45 -12.13 -8.59 -19.04
CA PRO A 45 -11.26 -7.99 -20.04
C PRO A 45 -9.79 -8.05 -19.62
N HIS A 46 -8.91 -8.22 -20.60
CA HIS A 46 -7.48 -7.94 -20.41
C HIS A 46 -7.21 -6.46 -20.69
N SER A 47 -6.74 -5.71 -19.70
CA SER A 47 -6.42 -4.29 -19.85
C SER A 47 -5.31 -3.87 -18.89
N LEU A 48 -4.46 -2.93 -19.31
CA LEU A 48 -3.24 -2.52 -18.57
C LEU A 48 -2.29 -3.69 -18.26
N GLY A 49 -2.38 -4.75 -19.06
CA GLY A 49 -1.62 -5.98 -18.87
C GLY A 49 -2.15 -6.91 -17.77
N TYR A 50 -3.29 -6.60 -17.14
CA TYR A 50 -3.97 -7.40 -16.11
C TYR A 50 -5.25 -8.04 -16.64
N GLU A 51 -5.75 -9.07 -15.95
CA GLU A 51 -7.06 -9.66 -16.16
C GLU A 51 -8.04 -9.08 -15.14
N TRP A 52 -9.12 -8.46 -15.60
CA TRP A 52 -10.10 -7.83 -14.72
C TRP A 52 -11.24 -8.82 -14.44
N ASP A 53 -11.85 -8.77 -13.27
CA ASP A 53 -13.17 -9.35 -13.02
C ASP A 53 -14.12 -8.21 -12.66
N VAL A 54 -14.93 -7.81 -13.65
CA VAL A 54 -15.82 -6.65 -13.52
C VAL A 54 -16.99 -6.95 -12.58
N SER A 55 -17.39 -8.22 -12.43
CA SER A 55 -18.43 -8.63 -11.47
C SER A 55 -17.99 -8.39 -10.04
N GLU A 56 -16.77 -8.80 -9.72
CA GLU A 56 -16.21 -8.70 -8.37
C GLU A 56 -15.45 -7.37 -8.15
N SER A 57 -15.30 -6.54 -9.19
CA SER A 57 -14.49 -5.32 -9.19
C SER A 57 -13.03 -5.57 -8.75
N THR A 58 -12.47 -6.71 -9.15
CA THR A 58 -11.11 -7.16 -8.82
C THR A 58 -10.22 -7.24 -10.05
N VAL A 59 -8.90 -7.24 -9.83
CA VAL A 59 -7.90 -7.28 -10.90
C VAL A 59 -6.78 -8.27 -10.58
N TYR A 60 -6.50 -9.17 -11.53
CA TYR A 60 -5.61 -10.33 -11.44
C TYR A 60 -4.40 -10.28 -12.38
N LEU A 61 -3.36 -11.03 -12.01
CA LEU A 61 -2.24 -11.35 -12.91
C LEU A 61 -2.70 -12.41 -13.90
N PRO A 62 -2.57 -12.19 -15.22
CA PRO A 62 -2.82 -13.24 -16.19
C PRO A 62 -1.98 -14.48 -15.89
N VAL A 63 -2.62 -15.65 -15.93
CA VAL A 63 -2.02 -16.95 -15.54
C VAL A 63 -0.68 -17.19 -16.23
N GLU A 64 -0.59 -16.92 -17.52
CA GLU A 64 0.63 -17.09 -18.32
C GLU A 64 1.79 -16.23 -17.79
N LYS A 65 1.53 -14.96 -17.47
CA LYS A 65 2.54 -14.05 -16.93
C LYS A 65 2.96 -14.43 -15.52
N ARG A 66 2.00 -14.90 -14.72
CA ARG A 66 2.24 -15.41 -13.35
C ARG A 66 3.15 -16.63 -13.38
N THR A 67 2.82 -17.65 -14.17
CA THR A 67 3.64 -18.87 -14.31
C THR A 67 5.05 -18.55 -14.77
N LYS A 68 5.19 -17.70 -15.80
CA LYS A 68 6.51 -17.31 -16.31
C LYS A 68 7.36 -16.57 -15.27
N LEU A 69 6.74 -15.75 -14.42
CA LEU A 69 7.43 -15.07 -13.32
C LEU A 69 7.85 -16.06 -12.22
N MET A 70 6.98 -17.02 -11.90
CA MET A 70 7.29 -18.11 -10.97
C MET A 70 8.49 -18.94 -11.45
N ASP A 71 8.53 -19.28 -12.74
CA ASP A 71 9.65 -20.04 -13.32
C ASP A 71 10.98 -19.27 -13.19
N GLU A 72 10.98 -17.97 -13.49
CA GLU A 72 12.18 -17.13 -13.35
C GLU A 72 12.63 -16.99 -11.88
N LEU A 73 11.69 -16.86 -10.95
CA LEU A 73 11.98 -16.86 -9.51
C LEU A 73 12.53 -18.21 -9.04
N GLN A 74 11.96 -19.31 -9.51
CA GLN A 74 12.44 -20.66 -9.20
C GLN A 74 13.89 -20.83 -9.65
N VAL A 75 14.23 -20.39 -10.87
CA VAL A 75 15.63 -20.38 -11.35
C VAL A 75 16.55 -19.59 -10.42
N MET A 76 16.11 -18.42 -9.93
CA MET A 76 16.88 -17.64 -8.96
C MET A 76 17.09 -18.40 -7.64
N LEU A 77 16.05 -19.04 -7.12
CA LEU A 77 16.09 -19.78 -5.85
C LEU A 77 16.95 -21.04 -5.94
N THR A 78 16.86 -21.80 -7.04
CA THR A 78 17.65 -23.03 -7.24
C THR A 78 19.11 -22.76 -7.59
N SER A 79 19.44 -21.54 -8.03
CA SER A 79 20.82 -21.16 -8.33
C SER A 79 21.73 -21.21 -7.09
N GLY A 80 21.17 -21.19 -5.87
CA GLY A 80 21.91 -21.27 -4.62
C GLY A 80 22.97 -20.17 -4.51
N SER A 81 24.22 -20.56 -4.24
CA SER A 81 25.36 -19.63 -4.16
C SER A 81 25.92 -19.21 -5.54
N SER A 82 25.38 -19.75 -6.64
CA SER A 82 25.90 -19.48 -7.98
C SER A 82 25.49 -18.09 -8.47
N LYS A 83 26.36 -17.46 -9.29
CA LYS A 83 26.09 -16.14 -9.85
C LYS A 83 25.05 -16.23 -10.99
N ILE A 84 24.02 -15.39 -10.95
CA ILE A 84 23.02 -15.26 -12.01
C ILE A 84 23.33 -14.09 -12.95
N PRO A 85 22.86 -14.11 -14.21
CA PRO A 85 22.98 -12.95 -15.10
C PRO A 85 22.22 -11.72 -14.57
N VAL A 86 22.81 -10.54 -14.67
CA VAL A 86 22.15 -9.27 -14.28
C VAL A 86 20.89 -9.02 -15.11
N ALA A 87 20.88 -9.43 -16.38
CA ALA A 87 19.68 -9.34 -17.23
C ALA A 87 18.48 -10.16 -16.67
N LEU A 88 18.74 -11.29 -15.99
CA LEU A 88 17.68 -12.04 -15.32
C LEU A 88 17.15 -11.27 -14.11
N LEU A 89 18.06 -10.71 -13.29
CA LEU A 89 17.68 -9.87 -12.15
C LEU A 89 16.84 -8.66 -12.60
N GLU A 90 17.25 -7.96 -13.66
CA GLU A 90 16.51 -6.80 -14.18
C GLU A 90 15.12 -7.15 -14.68
N ARG A 91 15.01 -8.25 -15.43
CA ARG A 91 13.73 -8.76 -15.93
C ARG A 91 12.79 -9.18 -14.79
N VAL A 92 13.27 -9.94 -13.81
CA VAL A 92 12.47 -10.36 -12.66
C VAL A 92 12.02 -9.16 -11.83
N THR A 93 12.91 -8.22 -11.52
CA THR A 93 12.53 -7.00 -10.78
C THR A 93 11.48 -6.18 -11.53
N GLY A 94 11.61 -6.05 -12.86
CA GLY A 94 10.62 -5.34 -13.67
C GLY A 94 9.23 -6.00 -13.60
N ARG A 95 9.18 -7.32 -13.72
CA ARG A 95 7.92 -8.08 -13.60
C ARG A 95 7.35 -8.08 -12.20
N LEU A 96 8.18 -8.18 -11.15
CA LEU A 96 7.73 -8.04 -9.77
C LEU A 96 7.19 -6.63 -9.52
N THR A 97 7.84 -5.59 -10.05
CA THR A 97 7.36 -4.20 -9.95
C THR A 97 5.95 -4.07 -10.54
N TRP A 98 5.73 -4.64 -11.74
CA TRP A 98 4.41 -4.71 -12.36
C TRP A 98 3.42 -5.52 -11.52
N ALA A 99 3.80 -6.71 -11.04
CA ALA A 99 2.93 -7.55 -10.23
C ALA A 99 2.52 -6.88 -8.91
N THR A 100 3.43 -6.15 -8.27
CA THR A 100 3.13 -5.43 -7.01
C THR A 100 2.19 -4.24 -7.18
N GLN A 101 1.86 -3.80 -8.40
CA GLN A 101 0.84 -2.73 -8.55
C GLN A 101 -0.54 -3.19 -8.07
N ILE A 102 -0.85 -4.49 -8.17
CA ILE A 102 -2.08 -5.09 -7.65
C ILE A 102 -1.88 -5.77 -6.29
N ALA A 103 -0.69 -5.71 -5.73
CA ALA A 103 -0.38 -6.22 -4.40
C ALA A 103 0.60 -5.24 -3.71
N PRO A 104 0.18 -3.97 -3.53
CA PRO A 104 1.11 -2.89 -3.24
C PRO A 104 1.79 -3.06 -1.87
N MET A 105 1.20 -3.81 -0.93
CA MET A 105 1.82 -4.10 0.37
C MET A 105 3.19 -4.80 0.25
N TYR A 106 3.47 -5.50 -0.84
CA TYR A 106 4.75 -6.17 -1.09
C TYR A 106 5.78 -5.27 -1.82
N SER A 107 5.44 -4.02 -2.12
CA SER A 107 6.34 -3.10 -2.84
C SER A 107 7.64 -2.83 -2.08
N SER A 108 7.61 -2.90 -0.74
CA SER A 108 8.79 -2.75 0.12
C SER A 108 9.76 -3.94 0.04
N ASP A 109 9.29 -5.12 -0.38
CA ASP A 109 10.11 -6.33 -0.60
C ASP A 109 10.87 -6.31 -1.93
N LEU A 110 10.63 -5.30 -2.78
CA LEU A 110 11.42 -5.07 -3.99
C LEU A 110 12.79 -4.43 -3.69
N ASN A 111 12.96 -3.80 -2.52
CA ASN A 111 14.19 -3.05 -2.21
C ASN A 111 15.47 -3.88 -2.29
N PRO A 112 15.54 -5.12 -1.80
CA PRO A 112 16.72 -5.96 -1.96
C PRO A 112 17.11 -6.15 -3.43
N PHE A 113 16.13 -6.26 -4.35
CA PHE A 113 16.37 -6.39 -5.77
C PHE A 113 16.95 -5.11 -6.37
N TYR A 114 16.35 -3.95 -6.08
CA TYR A 114 16.88 -2.65 -6.55
C TYR A 114 18.27 -2.36 -5.98
N GLY A 115 18.51 -2.69 -4.70
CA GLY A 115 19.82 -2.55 -4.08
C GLY A 115 20.88 -3.39 -4.80
N LEU A 116 20.57 -4.65 -5.13
CA LEU A 116 21.48 -5.51 -5.88
C LEU A 116 21.73 -5.01 -7.31
N GLN A 117 20.70 -4.49 -7.99
CA GLN A 117 20.87 -3.85 -9.30
C GLN A 117 21.75 -2.61 -9.24
N ALA A 118 21.57 -1.77 -8.21
CA ALA A 118 22.39 -0.58 -8.03
C ALA A 118 23.88 -0.95 -7.86
N VAL A 119 24.17 -1.98 -7.07
CA VAL A 119 25.52 -2.54 -6.94
C VAL A 119 26.03 -3.06 -8.28
N ALA A 120 25.22 -3.85 -9.00
CA ALA A 120 25.59 -4.39 -10.30
C ALA A 120 25.98 -3.28 -11.30
N ARG A 121 25.18 -2.21 -11.38
CA ARG A 121 25.44 -1.05 -12.25
C ARG A 121 26.67 -0.28 -11.81
N LYS A 122 26.82 0.00 -10.52
CA LYS A 122 27.98 0.72 -9.98
C LYS A 122 29.30 0.03 -10.32
N HIS A 123 29.31 -1.30 -10.38
CA HIS A 123 30.50 -2.11 -10.63
C HIS A 123 30.53 -2.75 -12.03
N ASN A 124 29.63 -2.36 -12.95
CA ASN A 124 29.52 -2.90 -14.31
C ASN A 124 29.52 -4.44 -14.37
N LEU A 125 28.80 -5.08 -13.44
CA LEU A 125 28.74 -6.53 -13.35
C LEU A 125 27.79 -7.11 -14.39
N PHE A 126 28.19 -8.22 -15.03
CA PHE A 126 27.31 -9.01 -15.90
C PHE A 126 26.61 -10.16 -15.15
N LYS A 127 27.17 -10.57 -14.01
CA LYS A 127 26.62 -11.60 -13.14
C LYS A 127 26.74 -11.18 -11.67
N VAL A 128 25.76 -11.57 -10.85
CA VAL A 128 25.69 -11.25 -9.42
C VAL A 128 25.34 -12.47 -8.59
N SER A 129 25.91 -12.56 -7.39
CA SER A 129 25.48 -13.52 -6.37
C SER A 129 24.26 -12.98 -5.63
N LEU A 130 23.28 -13.84 -5.36
CA LEU A 130 22.09 -13.47 -4.62
C LEU A 130 22.39 -13.49 -3.12
N GLY A 131 22.30 -12.33 -2.48
CA GLY A 131 22.41 -12.24 -1.03
C GLY A 131 21.17 -12.79 -0.30
N PRO A 132 21.26 -13.11 1.00
CA PRO A 132 20.15 -13.69 1.77
C PRO A 132 18.86 -12.87 1.67
N LYS A 133 18.95 -11.54 1.75
CA LYS A 133 17.77 -10.65 1.65
C LYS A 133 17.03 -10.78 0.32
N VAL A 134 17.75 -10.97 -0.79
CA VAL A 134 17.14 -11.16 -2.12
C VAL A 134 16.50 -12.53 -2.21
N LEU A 135 17.16 -13.57 -1.70
CA LEU A 135 16.61 -14.93 -1.67
C LEU A 135 15.34 -15.02 -0.82
N THR A 136 15.33 -14.42 0.38
CA THR A 136 14.13 -14.34 1.24
C THR A 136 12.97 -13.64 0.52
N SER A 137 13.26 -12.53 -0.17
CA SER A 137 12.23 -11.79 -0.90
C SER A 137 11.75 -12.54 -2.15
N ALA A 138 12.65 -13.23 -2.86
CA ALA A 138 12.30 -14.09 -4.00
C ALA A 138 11.43 -15.28 -3.58
N SER A 139 11.75 -15.92 -2.45
CA SER A 139 10.94 -17.02 -1.89
C SER A 139 9.55 -16.54 -1.52
N LEU A 140 9.46 -15.40 -0.83
CA LEU A 140 8.19 -14.77 -0.52
C LEU A 140 7.36 -14.55 -1.80
N PHE A 141 7.92 -13.90 -2.83
CA PHE A 141 7.19 -13.64 -4.07
C PHE A 141 6.82 -14.93 -4.80
N TYR A 142 7.67 -15.96 -4.75
CA TYR A 142 7.35 -17.26 -5.34
C TYR A 142 6.14 -17.90 -4.65
N ASP A 143 6.11 -17.91 -3.31
CA ASP A 143 4.98 -18.42 -2.54
C ASP A 143 3.72 -17.57 -2.72
N LEU A 144 3.89 -16.26 -2.84
CA LEU A 144 2.84 -15.30 -3.17
C LEU A 144 2.09 -15.68 -4.45
N LEU A 145 2.85 -15.95 -5.51
CA LEU A 145 2.34 -16.20 -6.84
C LEU A 145 1.69 -17.59 -6.97
N LYS A 146 1.90 -18.50 -6.01
CA LYS A 146 1.17 -19.78 -5.94
C LYS A 146 -0.28 -19.59 -5.54
N ILE A 147 -0.60 -18.54 -4.78
CA ILE A 147 -1.96 -18.29 -4.30
C ILE A 147 -2.76 -17.70 -5.47
N PRO A 148 -3.80 -18.38 -5.98
CA PRO A 148 -4.51 -17.93 -7.18
C PRO A 148 -5.18 -16.56 -7.03
N ASP A 149 -5.70 -16.30 -5.82
CA ASP A 149 -6.52 -15.12 -5.48
C ASP A 149 -5.71 -13.96 -4.88
N MET A 150 -4.41 -14.14 -4.70
CA MET A 150 -3.51 -13.12 -4.13
C MET A 150 -3.26 -11.94 -5.08
N ALA A 151 -3.86 -12.02 -6.25
CA ALA A 151 -3.90 -11.02 -7.27
C ALA A 151 -5.31 -10.44 -7.34
N ALA A 152 -5.88 -9.96 -6.25
CA ALA A 152 -7.09 -9.15 -6.34
C ALA A 152 -6.77 -7.82 -5.65
N THR A 153 -6.51 -6.79 -6.42
CA THR A 153 -6.69 -5.44 -5.89
C THR A 153 -8.07 -4.99 -6.33
N THR A 154 -8.71 -4.12 -5.56
CA THR A 154 -9.92 -3.48 -6.09
C THR A 154 -9.51 -2.67 -7.32
N ALA A 155 -10.38 -2.63 -8.34
CA ALA A 155 -10.20 -1.75 -9.49
C ALA A 155 -9.79 -0.32 -9.07
N SER A 156 -10.42 0.17 -8.00
CA SER A 156 -10.13 1.45 -7.36
C SER A 156 -8.69 1.60 -6.87
N GLN A 157 -8.13 0.58 -6.21
CA GLN A 157 -6.74 0.60 -5.76
C GLN A 157 -5.76 0.65 -6.94
N LEU A 158 -5.99 -0.11 -8.02
CA LEU A 158 -5.10 -0.11 -9.18
C LEU A 158 -5.14 1.22 -9.93
N LEU A 159 -6.33 1.77 -10.14
CA LEU A 159 -6.52 3.01 -10.89
C LEU A 159 -6.22 4.26 -10.05
N GLY A 160 -6.04 4.11 -8.74
CA GLY A 160 -5.98 5.24 -7.81
C GLY A 160 -7.29 6.03 -7.76
N TRP A 161 -8.38 5.43 -8.22
CA TRP A 161 -9.72 6.03 -8.20
C TRP A 161 -10.50 5.41 -7.05
N GLY A 162 -10.43 6.02 -5.87
CA GLY A 162 -11.49 5.80 -4.89
C GLY A 162 -12.79 6.29 -5.52
N VAL A 163 -13.81 5.43 -5.64
CA VAL A 163 -15.17 5.95 -5.85
C VAL A 163 -15.49 6.71 -4.57
N PRO A 164 -15.70 8.04 -4.61
CA PRO A 164 -16.04 8.81 -3.42
C PRO A 164 -17.50 8.53 -3.05
N ASP A 165 -17.82 7.28 -2.71
CA ASP A 165 -19.14 6.90 -2.23
C ASP A 165 -19.12 6.82 -0.70
N GLU A 166 -19.59 7.93 -0.13
CA GLU A 166 -20.48 8.07 1.02
C GLU A 166 -19.97 7.78 2.44
N SER A 167 -18.89 7.03 2.62
CA SER A 167 -18.30 6.85 3.95
C SER A 167 -16.80 6.56 3.87
N GLY A 168 -16.04 7.18 4.77
CA GLY A 168 -14.59 7.05 4.80
C GLY A 168 -14.03 7.30 6.17
N THR A 169 -12.95 6.60 6.51
CA THR A 169 -12.24 6.80 7.75
C THR A 169 -11.04 7.72 7.51
N VAL A 170 -10.92 8.80 8.27
CA VAL A 170 -9.76 9.68 8.24
C VAL A 170 -8.86 9.37 9.43
N VAL A 171 -7.59 9.06 9.16
CA VAL A 171 -6.57 8.85 10.19
C VAL A 171 -5.64 10.04 10.17
N VAL A 172 -5.52 10.73 11.31
CA VAL A 172 -4.52 11.79 11.51
C VAL A 172 -3.60 11.34 12.63
N SER A 173 -2.31 11.23 12.34
CA SER A 173 -1.36 10.64 13.28
C SER A 173 -0.04 11.39 13.28
N ASP A 174 0.63 11.36 14.42
CA ASP A 174 1.92 11.99 14.59
C ASP A 174 2.80 11.21 15.56
N ALA A 175 4.10 11.48 15.50
CA ALA A 175 5.07 10.98 16.46
C ALA A 175 5.95 12.13 16.97
N SER A 176 6.30 12.07 18.25
CA SER A 176 7.25 12.99 18.85
C SER A 176 8.43 12.22 19.44
N LEU A 177 9.28 12.90 20.21
CA LEU A 177 10.33 12.27 21.01
C LEU A 177 9.79 11.53 22.25
N PHE A 178 8.55 11.76 22.64
CA PHE A 178 7.92 11.20 23.85
C PHE A 178 7.06 9.97 23.56
N GLY A 179 6.34 9.99 22.44
CA GLY A 179 5.42 8.93 22.07
C GLY A 179 4.86 9.09 20.67
N ILE A 180 3.83 8.31 20.39
CA ILE A 180 3.03 8.38 19.17
C ILE A 180 1.57 8.61 19.55
N GLY A 181 0.86 9.32 18.69
CA GLY A 181 -0.55 9.63 18.92
C GLY A 181 -1.30 9.82 17.63
N GLY A 182 -2.62 9.75 17.71
CA GLY A 182 -3.46 9.99 16.55
C GLY A 182 -4.94 9.92 16.85
N VAL A 183 -5.69 10.44 15.91
CA VAL A 183 -7.15 10.48 15.89
C VAL A 183 -7.65 9.81 14.62
N ILE A 184 -8.81 9.15 14.75
CA ILE A 184 -9.46 8.38 13.71
C ILE A 184 -10.91 8.84 13.68
N PHE A 185 -11.31 9.44 12.56
CA PHE A 185 -12.66 9.93 12.34
C PHE A 185 -13.36 9.02 11.35
N ASP A 186 -14.55 8.54 11.67
CA ASP A 186 -15.44 7.97 10.66
C ASP A 186 -16.35 9.06 10.13
N LEU A 187 -16.32 9.26 8.82
CA LEU A 187 -17.15 10.20 8.11
C LEU A 187 -18.33 9.44 7.50
N GLU A 188 -19.54 9.95 7.74
CA GLU A 188 -20.72 9.60 6.94
C GLU A 188 -21.19 10.83 6.17
N GLY A 189 -21.59 10.62 4.92
CA GLY A 189 -22.24 11.63 4.09
C GLY A 189 -22.17 11.26 2.61
N GLY A 190 -23.32 11.26 1.93
CA GLY A 190 -23.41 11.00 0.49
C GLY A 190 -22.62 11.99 -0.37
N PRO A 191 -22.49 11.81 -1.70
CA PRO A 191 -21.68 12.62 -2.61
C PRO A 191 -22.12 14.11 -2.68
N SER A 192 -23.20 14.47 -2.00
CA SER A 192 -23.79 15.81 -1.94
C SER A 192 -24.03 16.34 -0.52
N ALA A 193 -23.58 15.65 0.54
CA ALA A 193 -23.74 16.09 1.93
C ALA A 193 -22.41 16.51 2.55
N ASP A 194 -22.43 17.51 3.44
CA ASP A 194 -21.27 17.87 4.25
C ASP A 194 -20.84 16.65 5.08
N LEU A 195 -19.57 16.25 4.98
CA LEU A 195 -19.03 15.10 5.71
C LEU A 195 -19.06 15.41 7.21
N THR A 196 -19.93 14.73 7.95
CA THR A 196 -20.02 14.89 9.41
C THR A 196 -19.25 13.77 10.12
N PRO A 197 -18.36 14.08 11.08
CA PRO A 197 -17.72 13.07 11.91
C PRO A 197 -18.76 12.36 12.78
N GLN A 198 -18.84 11.03 12.68
CA GLN A 198 -19.77 10.23 13.48
C GLN A 198 -19.13 9.59 14.69
N ALA A 199 -17.91 9.08 14.51
CA ALA A 199 -17.17 8.42 15.57
C ALA A 199 -15.74 8.95 15.57
N LEU A 200 -15.31 9.37 16.75
CA LEU A 200 -13.92 9.69 17.02
C LEU A 200 -13.33 8.57 17.88
N THR A 201 -12.29 7.93 17.36
CA THR A 201 -11.38 7.11 18.16
C THR A 201 -10.02 7.76 18.20
N TRP A 202 -9.30 7.60 19.31
CA TRP A 202 -7.97 8.19 19.44
C TRP A 202 -7.04 7.28 20.23
N PHE A 203 -5.75 7.48 20.02
CA PHE A 203 -4.71 6.79 20.76
C PHE A 203 -3.58 7.74 21.12
N SER A 204 -2.94 7.45 22.24
CA SER A 204 -1.68 8.05 22.66
C SER A 204 -0.95 7.03 23.50
N VAL A 205 0.32 6.83 23.16
CA VAL A 205 1.19 5.92 23.88
C VAL A 205 2.59 6.50 23.98
N ALA A 206 3.10 6.58 25.20
CA ALA A 206 4.47 6.98 25.43
C ALA A 206 5.41 5.81 25.18
N TYR A 207 6.62 6.09 24.67
CA TYR A 207 7.56 5.03 24.34
C TYR A 207 8.04 4.22 25.56
N HIS A 208 8.01 4.81 26.75
CA HIS A 208 8.41 4.12 27.98
C HIS A 208 7.35 3.13 28.45
N ASP A 209 6.08 3.37 28.12
CA ASP A 209 4.97 2.48 28.46
C ASP A 209 4.95 1.24 27.55
N VAL A 210 5.47 1.36 26.32
CA VAL A 210 5.55 0.26 25.35
C VAL A 210 6.96 0.13 24.77
N PRO A 211 7.91 -0.48 25.53
CA PRO A 211 9.29 -0.65 25.08
C PRO A 211 9.42 -1.41 23.75
N SER A 212 8.48 -2.31 23.46
CA SER A 212 8.43 -3.13 22.24
C SER A 212 8.35 -2.32 20.92
N ILE A 213 8.04 -1.01 20.99
CA ILE A 213 8.15 -0.13 19.81
C ILE A 213 9.60 -0.10 19.28
N GLN A 214 10.61 -0.23 20.15
CA GLN A 214 12.03 -0.30 19.75
C GLN A 214 12.33 -1.54 18.89
N ASP A 215 11.59 -2.63 19.06
CA ASP A 215 11.74 -3.83 18.22
C ASP A 215 11.18 -3.60 16.81
N LEU A 216 10.19 -2.71 16.67
CA LEU A 216 9.62 -2.32 15.38
C LEU A 216 10.50 -1.30 14.67
N VAL A 217 10.89 -0.25 15.39
CA VAL A 217 11.73 0.85 14.91
C VAL A 217 12.93 0.95 15.85
N PRO A 218 14.07 0.31 15.54
CA PRO A 218 15.25 0.40 16.39
C PRO A 218 15.79 1.83 16.42
N TRP A 219 15.79 2.45 17.60
CA TRP A 219 16.45 3.74 17.85
C TRP A 219 17.39 3.66 19.03
N THR A 220 18.34 4.59 19.07
CA THR A 220 19.12 4.89 20.27
C THR A 220 18.67 6.25 20.81
N THR A 221 18.92 6.53 22.09
CA THR A 221 18.63 7.84 22.69
C THR A 221 19.31 8.98 21.91
N ALA A 222 20.47 8.72 21.30
CA ALA A 222 21.21 9.69 20.48
C ALA A 222 20.67 9.87 19.06
N THR A 223 19.90 8.90 18.52
CA THR A 223 19.42 8.94 17.12
C THR A 223 17.94 9.24 17.01
N ARG A 224 17.23 9.45 18.13
CA ARG A 224 15.75 9.55 18.15
C ARG A 224 15.19 10.62 17.22
N GLU A 225 15.84 11.77 17.14
CA GLU A 225 15.46 12.85 16.21
C GLU A 225 15.61 12.44 14.73
N SER A 226 16.62 11.64 14.40
CA SER A 226 16.82 11.12 13.04
C SER A 226 15.86 9.98 12.68
N GLU A 227 15.15 9.41 13.65
CA GLU A 227 14.17 8.33 13.45
C GLU A 227 12.71 8.81 13.43
N ILE A 228 12.46 10.13 13.43
CA ILE A 228 11.10 10.64 13.50
C ILE A 228 10.22 10.14 12.36
N GLY A 229 10.75 10.06 11.13
CA GLY A 229 10.02 9.56 9.96
C GLY A 229 9.50 8.12 10.10
N PRO A 230 10.35 7.12 10.44
CA PRO A 230 9.88 5.78 10.77
C PRO A 230 8.85 5.70 11.91
N LEU A 231 8.92 6.60 12.90
CA LEU A 231 7.98 6.64 14.03
C LEU A 231 6.62 7.22 13.64
N GLU A 232 6.60 8.32 12.87
CA GLU A 232 5.36 8.88 12.31
C GLU A 232 4.69 7.88 11.35
N LEU A 233 5.50 7.15 10.56
CA LEU A 233 5.00 6.06 9.74
C LEU A 233 4.34 4.98 10.61
N LEU A 234 4.99 4.57 11.71
CA LEU A 234 4.41 3.58 12.63
C LEU A 234 3.10 4.09 13.25
N ALA A 235 3.03 5.35 13.69
CA ALA A 235 1.82 5.97 14.23
C ALA A 235 0.67 5.92 13.20
N CYS A 236 0.98 6.27 11.95
CA CYS A 236 0.04 6.18 10.84
C CYS A 236 -0.48 4.76 10.63
N ILE A 237 0.41 3.76 10.62
CA ILE A 237 -0.03 2.38 10.42
C ILE A 237 -0.88 1.87 11.59
N ILE A 238 -0.60 2.25 12.83
CA ILE A 238 -1.43 1.89 13.97
C ILE A 238 -2.86 2.39 13.76
N GLY A 239 -3.02 3.66 13.35
CA GLY A 239 -4.34 4.21 13.04
C GLY A 239 -5.03 3.50 11.88
N VAL A 240 -4.30 3.20 10.80
CA VAL A 240 -4.83 2.49 9.63
C VAL A 240 -5.25 1.06 9.98
N VAL A 241 -4.43 0.30 10.70
CA VAL A 241 -4.75 -1.09 11.08
C VAL A 241 -5.94 -1.13 12.03
N HIS A 242 -6.04 -0.17 12.96
CA HIS A 242 -7.21 -0.04 13.82
C HIS A 242 -8.48 0.23 13.00
N ALA A 243 -8.44 1.18 12.06
CA ALA A 243 -9.55 1.46 11.16
C ALA A 243 -9.97 0.21 10.34
N LEU A 244 -9.01 -0.53 9.79
CA LEU A 244 -9.26 -1.76 9.05
C LEU A 244 -9.92 -2.84 9.92
N ARG A 245 -9.50 -2.99 11.19
CA ARG A 245 -10.11 -3.93 12.14
C ARG A 245 -11.55 -3.57 12.49
N ARG A 246 -11.91 -2.29 12.38
CA ARG A 246 -13.28 -1.79 12.53
C ARG A 246 -14.12 -1.95 11.25
N GLY A 247 -13.53 -2.47 10.17
CA GLY A 247 -14.21 -2.72 8.90
C GLY A 247 -14.10 -1.56 7.90
N ALA A 248 -13.27 -0.54 8.16
CA ALA A 248 -13.07 0.55 7.23
C ALA A 248 -12.55 0.05 5.88
N ARG A 249 -13.20 0.46 4.80
CA ARG A 249 -12.79 0.13 3.43
C ARG A 249 -12.09 1.27 2.71
N MET A 250 -12.40 2.52 3.04
CA MET A 250 -11.73 3.69 2.50
C MET A 250 -11.07 4.45 3.64
N ILE A 251 -9.75 4.59 3.59
CA ILE A 251 -8.97 5.26 4.63
C ILE A 251 -8.15 6.37 3.99
N THR A 252 -8.38 7.60 4.46
CA THR A 252 -7.54 8.76 4.13
C THR A 252 -6.63 9.05 5.31
N VAL A 253 -5.33 8.96 5.09
CA VAL A 253 -4.32 9.33 6.08
C VAL A 253 -3.92 10.77 5.86
N LEU A 254 -4.00 11.59 6.89
CA LEU A 254 -3.44 12.94 6.89
C LEU A 254 -2.19 12.96 7.75
N SER A 255 -1.08 13.41 7.16
CA SER A 255 0.19 13.57 7.86
C SER A 255 0.93 14.79 7.33
N ASP A 256 1.63 15.51 8.19
CA ASP A 256 2.53 16.60 7.80
C ASP A 256 3.93 16.09 7.40
N ASN A 257 4.21 14.80 7.59
CA ASN A 257 5.45 14.21 7.10
C ASN A 257 5.31 13.71 5.65
N ALA A 258 5.91 14.46 4.73
CA ALA A 258 5.91 14.13 3.30
C ALA A 258 6.53 12.75 2.98
N ALA A 259 7.50 12.27 3.77
CA ALA A 259 8.08 10.95 3.58
C ALA A 259 7.11 9.84 3.98
N THR A 260 6.37 10.02 5.08
CA THR A 260 5.28 9.13 5.51
C THR A 260 4.17 9.08 4.47
N VAL A 261 3.70 10.23 3.98
CA VAL A 261 2.71 10.31 2.90
C VAL A 261 3.19 9.57 1.65
N ALA A 262 4.41 9.85 1.20
CA ALA A 262 4.98 9.17 0.04
C ALA A 262 5.15 7.66 0.26
N CYS A 263 5.54 7.25 1.46
CA CYS A 263 5.68 5.84 1.83
C CYS A 263 4.33 5.13 1.85
N MET A 264 3.30 5.75 2.42
CA MET A 264 1.94 5.22 2.47
C MET A 264 1.30 5.11 1.10
N ASN A 265 1.48 6.08 0.21
CA ASN A 265 0.92 5.99 -1.14
C ASN A 265 1.65 4.97 -2.01
N ARG A 266 2.98 4.88 -1.89
CA ARG A 266 3.78 3.96 -2.73
C ARG A 266 3.98 2.58 -2.10
N LYS A 267 3.57 2.42 -0.85
CA LYS A 267 3.86 1.27 0.04
C LYS A 267 5.35 0.87 0.07
N ARG A 268 6.23 1.86 -0.15
CA ARG A 268 7.69 1.75 -0.11
C ARG A 268 8.33 3.12 0.08
N ALA A 269 9.50 3.16 0.67
CA ALA A 269 10.29 4.36 0.90
C ALA A 269 11.67 4.26 0.25
N ARG A 270 12.41 5.39 0.22
CA ARG A 270 13.87 5.36 -0.03
C ARG A 270 14.64 4.94 1.21
N SER A 271 14.12 5.27 2.40
CA SER A 271 14.72 4.88 3.68
C SER A 271 14.57 3.38 3.91
N GLN A 272 15.69 2.69 4.15
CA GLN A 272 15.68 1.27 4.49
C GLN A 272 14.83 1.00 5.74
N ARG A 273 14.91 1.87 6.75
CA ARG A 273 14.16 1.71 8.01
C ARG A 273 12.66 1.79 7.82
N MET A 274 12.18 2.78 7.05
CA MET A 274 10.74 2.87 6.72
C MET A 274 10.26 1.65 5.93
N ASN A 275 11.09 1.11 5.03
CA ASN A 275 10.78 -0.13 4.33
C ASN A 275 10.77 -1.35 5.27
N ASP A 276 11.67 -1.40 6.25
CA ASP A 276 11.66 -2.44 7.26
C ASP A 276 10.35 -2.39 8.06
N THR A 277 9.94 -1.19 8.50
CA THR A 277 8.63 -0.97 9.13
C THR A 277 7.50 -1.47 8.22
N MET A 278 7.41 -1.03 6.96
CA MET A 278 6.37 -1.50 6.02
C MET A 278 6.34 -3.02 5.84
N ARG A 279 7.50 -3.69 5.77
CA ARG A 279 7.59 -5.14 5.62
C ARG A 279 7.07 -5.91 6.83
N LYS A 280 7.26 -5.37 8.04
CA LYS A 280 6.69 -5.95 9.26
C LYS A 280 5.16 -5.88 9.23
N LEU A 281 4.65 -4.75 8.76
CA LEU A 281 3.23 -4.41 8.80
C LEU A 281 2.39 -5.13 7.75
N ARG A 282 2.97 -5.56 6.63
CA ARG A 282 2.25 -6.34 5.62
C ARG A 282 1.56 -7.58 6.20
N LYS A 283 2.05 -8.12 7.34
CA LYS A 283 1.53 -9.33 7.97
C LYS A 283 0.21 -9.11 8.70
N VAL A 284 -0.08 -7.88 9.14
CA VAL A 284 -1.37 -7.52 9.77
C VAL A 284 -2.32 -6.83 8.80
N TRP A 285 -1.82 -6.43 7.64
CA TRP A 285 -2.63 -5.77 6.64
C TRP A 285 -3.56 -6.79 5.98
N PRO A 286 -4.89 -6.55 5.93
CA PRO A 286 -5.78 -7.33 5.09
C PRO A 286 -5.24 -7.45 3.67
N GLN A 287 -5.51 -8.57 2.99
CA GLN A 287 -5.03 -8.74 1.62
C GLN A 287 -5.91 -8.02 0.60
N LEU A 288 -7.20 -7.86 0.87
CA LEU A 288 -8.22 -7.43 -0.10
C LEU A 288 -9.20 -6.42 0.50
N GLY A 289 -9.88 -5.66 -0.36
CA GLY A 289 -11.14 -4.99 -0.02
C GLY A 289 -11.06 -3.63 0.68
N TYR A 290 -9.91 -2.94 0.62
CA TYR A 290 -9.74 -1.62 1.21
C TYR A 290 -8.96 -0.68 0.29
N THR A 291 -8.95 0.63 0.54
CA THR A 291 -8.18 1.64 -0.17
C THR A 291 -7.57 2.56 0.88
N VAL A 292 -6.25 2.76 0.83
CA VAL A 292 -5.56 3.69 1.73
C VAL A 292 -4.80 4.72 0.91
N VAL A 293 -5.26 5.96 0.99
CA VAL A 293 -4.64 7.14 0.38
C VAL A 293 -4.05 7.99 1.50
N ALA A 294 -2.88 8.56 1.28
CA ALA A 294 -2.29 9.52 2.20
C ALA A 294 -2.17 10.90 1.54
N GLU A 295 -2.51 11.94 2.29
CA GLU A 295 -2.41 13.33 1.87
C GLU A 295 -1.57 14.12 2.85
N HIS A 296 -0.81 15.06 2.29
CA HIS A 296 0.03 15.93 3.08
C HIS A 296 -0.79 17.11 3.60
N ILE A 297 -0.82 17.30 4.91
CA ILE A 297 -1.44 18.44 5.56
C ILE A 297 -0.39 19.40 6.13
N LYS A 298 -0.77 20.65 6.41
CA LYS A 298 0.15 21.58 7.08
C LYS A 298 0.27 21.18 8.56
N GLY A 299 1.44 21.35 9.18
CA GLY A 299 1.63 21.02 10.61
C GLY A 299 0.63 21.72 11.55
N ILE A 300 0.19 22.94 11.21
CA ILE A 300 -0.82 23.69 11.99
C ILE A 300 -2.17 22.92 12.05
N THR A 301 -2.51 22.17 11.01
CA THR A 301 -3.74 21.36 10.96
C THR A 301 -3.58 19.99 11.63
N ASN A 302 -2.37 19.62 12.06
CA ASN A 302 -2.05 18.35 12.75
C ASN A 302 -2.13 18.48 14.29
N GLY A 303 -2.64 19.60 14.81
CA GLY A 303 -2.51 19.98 16.23
C GLY A 303 -3.01 18.95 17.23
N LEU A 304 -4.10 18.22 16.93
CA LEU A 304 -4.59 17.16 17.82
C LEU A 304 -3.62 15.98 17.90
N ALA A 305 -3.09 15.50 16.76
CA ALA A 305 -2.16 14.38 16.78
C ALA A 305 -0.80 14.77 17.38
N ASP A 306 -0.33 16.00 17.15
CA ASP A 306 0.88 16.56 17.78
C ASP A 306 0.73 16.64 19.31
N VAL A 307 -0.41 17.13 19.81
CA VAL A 307 -0.70 17.14 21.25
C VAL A 307 -0.73 15.72 21.81
N LEU A 308 -1.40 14.79 21.13
CA LEU A 308 -1.49 13.39 21.55
C LEU A 308 -0.12 12.68 21.56
N SER A 309 0.76 12.99 20.62
CA SER A 309 2.09 12.36 20.51
C SER A 309 3.09 12.91 21.55
N ARG A 310 2.87 14.14 22.05
CA ARG A 310 3.72 14.82 23.05
C ARG A 310 3.22 14.67 24.48
N SER A 311 1.92 14.44 24.67
CA SER A 311 1.31 14.39 25.99
C SER A 311 1.78 13.17 26.78
N THR A 312 2.11 13.38 28.05
CA THR A 312 2.25 12.29 29.02
C THR A 312 0.87 11.76 29.39
N SER A 313 0.80 10.46 29.70
CA SER A 313 -0.40 9.75 30.15
C SER A 313 -1.15 10.57 31.23
N GLY A 314 -2.34 11.07 30.91
CA GLY A 314 -3.13 11.99 31.75
C GLY A 314 -3.64 13.24 31.02
N THR A 315 -2.76 14.09 30.49
CA THR A 315 -3.15 15.38 29.88
C THR A 315 -3.94 15.20 28.57
N ALA A 316 -3.55 14.21 27.77
CA ALA A 316 -4.29 13.84 26.55
C ALA A 316 -5.68 13.28 26.89
N ASP A 317 -5.78 12.52 27.98
CA ASP A 317 -7.03 11.91 28.41
C ASP A 317 -8.04 12.99 28.78
N ASP A 318 -7.64 13.98 29.58
CA ASP A 318 -8.51 15.09 29.97
C ASP A 318 -9.02 15.89 28.76
N LEU A 319 -8.17 16.09 27.74
CA LEU A 319 -8.53 16.80 26.51
C LEU A 319 -9.52 16.00 25.64
N MET A 320 -9.35 14.68 25.56
CA MET A 320 -10.02 13.85 24.55
C MET A 320 -11.17 13.00 25.09
N CYS A 321 -11.30 12.81 26.41
CA CYS A 321 -12.37 12.00 27.01
C CYS A 321 -13.78 12.47 26.63
N GLY A 322 -13.95 13.77 26.36
CA GLY A 322 -15.23 14.34 25.91
C GLY A 322 -15.49 14.25 24.41
N LEU A 323 -14.46 13.94 23.60
CA LEU A 323 -14.53 14.01 22.14
C LEU A 323 -14.68 12.63 21.49
N GLY A 324 -14.18 11.56 22.12
CA GLY A 324 -14.19 10.24 21.51
C GLY A 324 -13.65 9.12 22.39
N GLN A 325 -13.65 7.90 21.84
CA GLN A 325 -13.21 6.70 22.55
C GLN A 325 -11.70 6.51 22.42
N ARG A 326 -11.02 6.28 23.55
CA ARG A 326 -9.61 5.87 23.55
C ARG A 326 -9.49 4.41 23.16
N PHE A 327 -8.55 4.07 22.29
CA PHE A 327 -8.08 2.69 22.14
C PHE A 327 -6.62 2.57 22.59
N ASP A 328 -6.28 1.42 23.19
CA ASP A 328 -4.91 1.10 23.59
C ASP A 328 -4.14 0.43 22.44
N PRO A 329 -3.13 1.10 21.85
CA PRO A 329 -2.35 0.52 20.75
C PRO A 329 -1.35 -0.55 21.22
N SER A 330 -1.14 -0.74 22.53
CA SER A 330 -0.11 -1.63 23.08
C SER A 330 -0.30 -3.09 22.70
N SER A 331 -1.54 -3.54 22.54
CA SER A 331 -1.88 -4.90 22.09
C SER A 331 -1.47 -5.11 20.63
N LEU A 332 -1.84 -4.16 19.76
CA LEU A 332 -1.48 -4.17 18.34
C LEU A 332 0.04 -4.07 18.15
N ILE A 333 0.73 -3.22 18.91
CA ILE A 333 2.19 -3.09 18.83
C ILE A 333 2.86 -4.43 19.19
N ARG A 334 2.43 -5.09 20.26
CA ARG A 334 2.97 -6.40 20.66
C ARG A 334 2.71 -7.48 19.61
N GLU A 335 1.52 -7.48 19.02
CA GLU A 335 1.18 -8.36 17.90
C GLU A 335 2.11 -8.13 16.70
N LEU A 336 2.33 -6.85 16.33
CA LEU A 336 3.25 -6.47 15.26
C LEU A 336 4.67 -6.98 15.54
N VAL A 337 5.14 -6.92 16.77
CA VAL A 337 6.47 -7.44 17.16
C VAL A 337 6.51 -8.96 17.04
N ASN A 338 5.50 -9.67 17.54
CA ASN A 338 5.44 -11.13 17.49
C ASN A 338 5.39 -11.66 16.05
N LEU A 339 4.77 -10.92 15.14
CA LEU A 339 4.76 -11.26 13.73
C LEU A 339 6.11 -11.03 13.04
N THR A 340 7.12 -10.47 13.70
CA THR A 340 8.41 -10.18 13.06
C THR A 340 9.53 -11.17 13.37
N LEU A 341 9.30 -12.04 14.35
CA LEU A 341 10.12 -13.22 14.64
C LEU A 341 9.75 -14.39 13.72
#